data_AF-E5C8M2-F1
#
_entry.id   AF-E5C8M2-F1
#
_cell.length_a   1.000
_cell.length_b   1.000
_cell.length_c   1.000
_cell.angle_alpha   90.00
_cell.angle_beta   90.00
_cell.angle_gamma   90.00
#
_symmetry.space_group_name_H-M   'P 1'
#
loop_
_entity.id
_entity.type
_entity.pdbx_description
1 polymer ?
#
loop_
_entity_poly.entity_id
_entity_poly.type
_entity_poly.pdbx_seq_one_letter_code
_entity_poly.pdbx_strand_id
1 'polypeptide(L)'
;MERDYWLASSLTGTAVGTIFEGRPWVEELMNCVNSEEVRNLFKQYLDGRFDFWNGSISQPGEATWEEKYGLLSLFRGGSHLMYVCVNRSDLADPSLEHRYPKLEKILERGQAYASLSWISENKIKVKECIAEGYNGDEDGYGVEPDTWMIGYLNKEGVLQGSFESSE
;
A
#
# COMPACT_ATOMS: atom_id res chain seq x y z
N MET A 1 20.27 -14.85 -16.29
CA MET A 1 19.38 -15.36 -15.24
C MET A 1 18.02 -14.72 -15.48
N GLU A 2 16.94 -15.48 -15.53
CA GLU A 2 15.59 -14.93 -15.77
C GLU A 2 15.08 -14.27 -14.49
N ARG A 3 14.37 -13.14 -14.63
CA ARG A 3 13.80 -12.41 -13.49
C ARG A 3 12.68 -13.24 -12.85
N ASP A 4 12.60 -13.28 -11.52
CA ASP A 4 11.53 -13.98 -10.82
C ASP A 4 10.14 -13.43 -11.21
N TYR A 5 9.14 -14.31 -11.25
CA TYR A 5 7.80 -13.97 -11.73
C TYR A 5 7.18 -12.81 -10.96
N TRP A 6 7.37 -12.77 -9.64
CA TRP A 6 6.78 -11.76 -8.77
C TRP A 6 7.36 -10.38 -9.00
N LEU A 7 8.68 -10.29 -9.17
CA LEU A 7 9.38 -9.06 -9.49
C LEU A 7 9.04 -8.61 -10.91
N ALA A 8 8.99 -9.52 -11.87
CA ALA A 8 8.62 -9.21 -13.25
C ALA A 8 7.18 -8.67 -13.37
N SER A 9 6.24 -9.23 -12.59
CA SER A 9 4.84 -8.80 -12.57
C SER A 9 4.60 -7.53 -11.76
N SER A 10 5.38 -7.29 -10.70
CA SER A 10 5.20 -6.13 -9.82
C SER A 10 5.95 -4.88 -10.29
N LEU A 11 7.23 -4.98 -10.64
CA LEU A 11 8.11 -3.87 -11.05
C LEU A 11 7.94 -3.53 -12.53
N THR A 12 6.80 -2.90 -12.85
CA THR A 12 6.37 -2.59 -14.22
C THR A 12 6.27 -1.08 -14.50
N GLY A 13 6.62 -0.26 -13.51
CA GLY A 13 6.49 1.19 -13.54
C GLY A 13 7.78 1.95 -13.84
N THR A 14 7.78 3.21 -13.44
CA THR A 14 8.89 4.16 -13.67
C THR A 14 8.92 5.19 -12.54
N ALA A 15 10.13 5.66 -12.21
CA ALA A 15 10.36 6.70 -11.21
C ALA A 15 10.15 8.14 -11.72
N VAL A 16 9.81 8.35 -13.00
CA VAL A 16 9.62 9.69 -13.58
C VAL A 16 8.58 10.48 -12.78
N GLY A 17 8.92 11.73 -12.42
CA GLY A 17 8.08 12.62 -11.63
C GLY A 17 8.09 12.32 -10.13
N THR A 18 8.99 11.47 -9.64
CA THR A 18 9.08 11.09 -8.22
C THR A 18 10.43 11.47 -7.61
N ILE A 19 10.56 11.34 -6.29
CA ILE A 19 11.83 11.57 -5.59
C ILE A 19 12.94 10.58 -5.96
N PHE A 20 12.58 9.49 -6.66
CA PHE A 20 13.51 8.48 -7.14
C PHE A 20 13.98 8.71 -8.57
N GLU A 21 13.45 9.72 -9.27
CA GLU A 21 13.89 10.05 -10.62
C GLU A 21 15.39 10.39 -10.64
N GLY A 22 16.14 9.77 -11.57
CA GLY A 22 17.58 9.97 -11.72
C GLY A 22 18.45 9.38 -10.59
N ARG A 23 17.87 8.64 -9.63
CA ARG A 23 18.65 7.98 -8.59
C ARG A 23 19.37 6.75 -9.16
N PRO A 24 20.70 6.59 -8.95
CA PRO A 24 21.46 5.46 -9.49
C PRO A 24 20.92 4.09 -9.08
N TRP A 25 20.47 3.97 -7.83
CA TRP A 25 19.93 2.71 -7.31
C TRP A 25 18.63 2.25 -8.01
N VAL A 26 17.92 3.16 -8.69
CA VAL A 26 16.74 2.78 -9.48
C VAL A 26 17.17 2.00 -10.72
N GLU A 27 18.27 2.38 -11.37
CA GLU A 27 18.81 1.59 -12.48
C GLU A 27 19.28 0.21 -11.99
N GLU A 28 19.92 0.15 -10.83
CA GLU A 28 20.27 -1.13 -10.17
C GLU A 28 19.02 -1.98 -9.90
N LEU A 29 17.96 -1.36 -9.35
CA LEU A 29 16.67 -2.01 -9.09
C LEU A 29 16.05 -2.59 -10.38
N MET A 30 16.06 -1.82 -11.47
CA MET A 30 15.50 -2.27 -12.74
C MET A 30 16.26 -3.47 -13.32
N ASN A 31 17.49 -3.71 -12.89
CA ASN A 31 18.30 -4.86 -13.29
C ASN A 31 18.24 -6.04 -12.31
N CYS A 32 17.60 -5.90 -11.14
CA CYS A 32 17.45 -7.01 -10.20
C CYS A 32 16.70 -8.18 -10.84
N VAL A 33 17.13 -9.41 -10.57
CA VAL A 33 16.50 -10.62 -11.08
C VAL A 33 15.71 -11.37 -10.02
N ASN A 34 15.87 -11.04 -8.74
CA ASN A 34 15.15 -11.71 -7.66
C ASN A 34 14.81 -10.78 -6.49
N SER A 35 13.91 -11.25 -5.63
CA SER A 35 13.46 -10.56 -4.42
C SER A 35 14.56 -10.29 -3.39
N GLU A 36 15.64 -11.10 -3.34
CA GLU A 36 16.75 -10.87 -2.40
C GLU A 36 17.56 -9.62 -2.76
N GLU A 37 17.86 -9.44 -4.04
CA GLU A 37 18.56 -8.25 -4.55
C GLU A 37 17.76 -6.96 -4.28
N VAL A 38 16.45 -6.99 -4.51
CA VAL A 38 15.56 -5.84 -4.21
C VAL A 38 15.60 -5.50 -2.73
N ARG A 39 15.53 -6.50 -1.84
CA ARG A 39 15.61 -6.29 -0.39
C ARG A 39 16.96 -5.71 0.03
N ASN A 40 18.05 -6.15 -0.58
CA ASN A 40 19.37 -5.60 -0.30
C ASN A 40 19.47 -4.12 -0.73
N LEU A 41 18.91 -3.77 -1.89
CA LEU A 41 18.79 -2.36 -2.30
C LEU A 41 17.92 -1.54 -1.35
N PHE A 42 16.76 -2.06 -0.94
CA PHE A 42 15.89 -1.36 0.02
C PHE A 42 16.60 -1.14 1.36
N LYS A 43 17.33 -2.13 1.87
CA LYS A 43 18.14 -1.95 3.10
C LYS A 43 19.21 -0.88 2.92
N GLN A 44 19.90 -0.87 1.79
CA GLN A 44 21.00 0.06 1.53
C GLN A 44 20.52 1.51 1.33
N TYR A 45 19.43 1.71 0.58
CA TYR A 45 19.02 3.03 0.11
C TYR A 45 17.77 3.58 0.82
N LEU A 46 16.95 2.72 1.41
CA LEU A 46 15.73 3.09 2.14
C LEU A 46 15.81 2.76 3.63
N ASP A 47 16.99 2.37 4.12
CA ASP A 47 17.30 2.21 5.56
C ASP A 47 16.30 1.30 6.30
N GLY A 48 15.85 0.24 5.63
CA GLY A 48 14.90 -0.73 6.21
C GLY A 48 13.48 -0.19 6.42
N ARG A 49 13.14 1.01 5.92
CA ARG A 49 11.77 1.56 5.97
C ARG A 49 10.76 0.73 5.18
N PHE A 50 11.25 -0.01 4.19
CA PHE A 50 10.48 -0.85 3.29
C PHE A 50 11.10 -2.23 3.16
N ASP A 51 10.26 -3.24 2.95
CA ASP A 51 10.67 -4.60 2.59
C ASP A 51 9.92 -5.07 1.34
N PHE A 52 10.48 -6.06 0.64
CA PHE A 52 9.90 -6.62 -0.58
C PHE A 52 9.83 -8.15 -0.53
N TRP A 53 8.65 -8.69 -0.73
CA TRP A 53 8.43 -10.14 -0.74
C TRP A 53 7.28 -10.53 -1.65
N ASN A 54 7.50 -11.49 -2.55
CA ASN A 54 6.47 -12.04 -3.46
C ASN A 54 5.65 -10.94 -4.17
N GLY A 55 6.32 -9.93 -4.72
CA GLY A 55 5.65 -8.86 -5.47
C GLY A 55 4.91 -7.86 -4.58
N SER A 56 5.09 -7.95 -3.26
CA SER A 56 4.49 -7.06 -2.28
C SER A 56 5.54 -6.19 -1.60
N ILE A 57 5.22 -4.91 -1.40
CA ILE A 57 6.01 -3.98 -0.59
C ILE A 57 5.31 -3.78 0.74
N SER A 58 6.03 -3.95 1.85
CA SER A 58 5.55 -3.60 3.18
C SER A 58 6.34 -2.42 3.74
N GLN A 59 5.71 -1.65 4.63
CA GLN A 59 6.32 -0.50 5.30
C GLN A 59 6.52 -0.77 6.80
N PRO A 60 7.58 -1.49 7.21
CA PRO A 60 7.88 -1.74 8.62
C PRO A 60 8.38 -0.50 9.37
N GLY A 61 8.98 0.49 8.70
CA GLY A 61 9.50 1.72 9.31
C GLY A 61 8.69 2.97 9.01
N GLU A 62 8.97 4.08 9.67
CA GLU A 62 8.37 5.37 9.32
C GLU A 62 8.88 5.85 7.97
N ALA A 63 7.99 6.27 7.07
CA ALA A 63 8.34 6.73 5.73
C ALA A 63 7.48 7.91 5.30
N THR A 64 8.08 8.78 4.48
CA THR A 64 7.38 9.93 3.88
C THR A 64 6.40 9.47 2.81
N TRP A 65 5.44 10.33 2.47
CA TRP A 65 4.52 10.01 1.38
C TRP A 65 5.24 9.91 0.03
N GLU A 66 6.22 10.77 -0.20
CA GLU A 66 7.00 10.83 -1.42
C GLU A 66 7.76 9.51 -1.67
N GLU A 67 8.29 8.88 -0.62
CA GLU A 67 8.91 7.55 -0.71
C GLU A 67 7.89 6.46 -1.05
N LYS A 68 6.73 6.47 -0.39
CA LYS A 68 5.63 5.53 -0.67
C LYS A 68 5.18 5.67 -2.12
N TYR A 69 4.94 6.90 -2.57
CA TYR A 69 4.55 7.20 -3.95
C TYR A 69 5.62 6.79 -4.96
N GLY A 70 6.89 7.04 -4.67
CA GLY A 70 8.00 6.57 -5.49
C GLY A 70 7.98 5.05 -5.68
N LEU A 71 7.78 4.29 -4.61
CA LEU A 71 7.69 2.83 -4.68
C LEU A 71 6.41 2.37 -5.41
N LEU A 72 5.26 2.98 -5.15
CA LEU A 72 4.01 2.73 -5.88
C LEU A 72 4.18 2.98 -7.38
N SER A 73 4.90 4.03 -7.77
CA SER A 73 5.14 4.40 -9.17
C SER A 73 6.03 3.41 -9.92
N LEU A 74 6.95 2.76 -9.20
CA LEU A 74 7.86 1.73 -9.69
C LEU A 74 7.18 0.35 -9.73
N PHE A 75 6.50 -0.04 -8.65
CA PHE A 75 5.90 -1.36 -8.49
C PHE A 75 4.39 -1.35 -8.75
N ARG A 76 4.00 -0.91 -9.95
CA ARG A 76 2.59 -0.70 -10.34
C ARG A 76 1.74 -1.98 -10.35
N GLY A 77 2.35 -3.12 -10.66
CA GLY A 77 1.66 -4.41 -10.68
C GLY A 77 1.70 -5.15 -9.34
N GLY A 78 2.36 -4.57 -8.33
CA GLY A 78 2.52 -5.17 -7.01
C GLY A 78 1.43 -4.78 -6.03
N SER A 79 1.42 -5.49 -4.90
CA SER A 79 0.61 -5.14 -3.73
C SER A 79 1.43 -4.31 -2.75
N HIS A 80 0.83 -3.32 -2.11
CA HIS A 80 1.54 -2.47 -1.16
C HIS A 80 0.80 -2.46 0.16
N LEU A 81 1.51 -2.64 1.28
CA LEU A 81 0.98 -2.56 2.63
C LEU A 81 1.72 -1.44 3.36
N MET A 82 1.06 -0.29 3.53
CA MET A 82 1.69 0.93 3.99
C MET A 82 0.77 1.71 4.93
N TYR A 83 1.35 2.52 5.80
CA TYR A 83 0.58 3.40 6.68
C TYR A 83 0.04 4.60 5.91
N VAL A 84 -1.24 4.92 6.11
CA VAL A 84 -1.93 6.09 5.58
C VAL A 84 -2.61 6.84 6.72
N CYS A 85 -2.59 8.18 6.65
CA CYS A 85 -3.33 9.00 7.60
C CYS A 85 -4.82 8.86 7.36
N VAL A 86 -5.60 8.74 8.44
CA VAL A 86 -7.05 8.63 8.41
C VAL A 86 -7.61 9.45 9.56
N ASN A 87 -8.31 10.53 9.25
CA ASN A 87 -9.00 11.35 10.23
C ASN A 87 -10.50 11.10 10.16
N ARG A 88 -11.20 11.43 11.25
CA ARG A 88 -12.67 11.33 11.30
C ARG A 88 -13.35 12.19 10.22
N SER A 89 -12.77 13.33 9.88
CA SER A 89 -13.24 14.21 8.78
C SER A 89 -13.12 13.59 7.40
N ASP A 90 -12.31 12.54 7.26
CA ASP A 90 -12.01 11.92 5.98
C ASP A 90 -13.03 10.83 5.64
N LEU A 91 -13.88 10.42 6.60
CA LEU A 91 -14.91 9.40 6.41
C LEU A 91 -16.17 9.99 5.76
N ALA A 92 -16.77 9.23 4.83
CA ALA A 92 -18.07 9.57 4.25
C ALA A 92 -19.19 9.51 5.31
N ASP A 93 -19.11 8.54 6.21
CA ASP A 93 -20.00 8.40 7.37
C ASP A 93 -19.18 8.16 8.64
N PRO A 94 -18.88 9.23 9.41
CA PRO A 94 -18.14 9.13 10.66
C PRO A 94 -18.85 8.31 11.74
N SER A 95 -20.17 8.14 11.67
CA SER A 95 -20.94 7.44 12.72
C SER A 95 -20.67 5.94 12.76
N LEU A 96 -20.10 5.39 11.67
CA LEU A 96 -19.73 3.98 11.54
C LEU A 96 -18.60 3.56 12.50
N GLU A 97 -17.87 4.51 13.10
CA GLU A 97 -16.83 4.18 14.09
C GLU A 97 -17.39 3.34 15.25
N HIS A 98 -18.63 3.59 15.67
CA HIS A 98 -19.29 2.83 16.74
C HIS A 98 -19.77 1.43 16.30
N ARG A 99 -19.95 1.21 14.99
CA ARG A 99 -20.33 -0.08 14.42
C ARG A 99 -19.12 -1.00 14.23
N TYR A 100 -17.95 -0.42 13.96
CA TYR A 100 -16.73 -1.16 13.61
C TYR A 100 -15.58 -0.84 14.58
N PRO A 101 -15.30 -1.70 15.59
CA PRO A 101 -14.25 -1.46 16.57
C PRO A 101 -12.84 -1.26 15.98
N LYS A 102 -12.57 -1.82 14.78
CA LYS A 102 -11.31 -1.59 14.09
C LYS A 102 -11.21 -0.18 13.49
N LEU A 103 -12.32 0.36 12.98
CA LEU A 103 -12.39 1.73 12.49
C LEU A 103 -12.18 2.74 13.63
N GLU A 104 -12.80 2.51 14.79
CA GLU A 104 -12.57 3.33 16.00
C GLU A 104 -11.08 3.40 16.34
N LYS A 105 -10.38 2.26 16.39
CA LYS A 105 -8.92 2.21 16.65
C LYS A 105 -8.08 2.91 15.58
N ILE A 106 -8.47 2.84 14.32
CA ILE A 106 -7.81 3.55 13.22
C ILE A 106 -7.92 5.06 13.45
N LEU A 107 -9.11 5.55 13.78
CA LEU A 107 -9.38 6.96 14.02
C LEU A 107 -8.67 7.49 15.27
N GLU A 108 -8.62 6.72 16.36
CA GLU A 108 -7.84 7.08 17.55
C GLU A 108 -6.34 7.23 17.26
N ARG A 109 -5.81 6.37 16.38
CA ARG A 109 -4.39 6.43 15.96
C ARG A 109 -4.13 7.49 14.91
N GLY A 110 -5.16 7.96 14.22
CA GLY A 110 -5.05 8.86 13.06
C GLY A 110 -4.44 8.19 11.82
N GLN A 111 -4.34 6.84 11.80
CA GLN A 111 -3.73 6.11 10.69
C GLN A 111 -4.19 4.66 10.58
N ALA A 112 -4.17 4.13 9.36
CA ALA A 112 -4.40 2.73 9.04
C ALA A 112 -3.18 2.12 8.35
N TYR A 113 -2.89 0.85 8.64
CA TYR A 113 -1.97 0.05 7.83
C TYR A 113 -2.77 -0.61 6.72
N ALA A 114 -2.79 0.02 5.55
CA ALA A 114 -3.74 -0.29 4.50
C ALA A 114 -3.06 -0.92 3.28
N SER A 115 -3.85 -1.60 2.46
CA SER A 115 -3.45 -1.98 1.12
C SER A 115 -3.52 -0.77 0.18
N LEU A 116 -2.42 -0.47 -0.51
CA LEU A 116 -2.33 0.55 -1.54
C LEU A 116 -2.16 -0.11 -2.90
N SER A 117 -2.85 0.41 -3.91
CA SER A 117 -2.75 -0.06 -5.29
C SER A 117 -2.63 1.10 -6.26
N TRP A 118 -1.66 1.03 -7.16
CA TRP A 118 -1.51 1.99 -8.23
C TRP A 118 -2.63 1.81 -9.27
N ILE A 119 -3.42 2.86 -9.53
CA ILE A 119 -4.38 2.89 -10.64
C ILE A 119 -3.88 3.82 -11.75
N SER A 120 -3.46 5.02 -11.38
CA SER A 120 -2.85 6.00 -12.27
C SER A 120 -2.05 7.04 -11.46
N GLU A 121 -1.34 7.95 -12.13
CA GLU A 121 -0.50 8.96 -11.48
C GLU A 121 -1.18 9.68 -10.31
N ASN A 122 -2.43 10.11 -10.49
CA ASN A 122 -3.22 10.83 -9.48
C ASN A 122 -4.33 9.99 -8.85
N LYS A 123 -4.22 8.66 -8.90
CA LYS A 123 -5.22 7.76 -8.33
C LYS A 123 -4.55 6.53 -7.75
N ILE A 124 -4.32 6.57 -6.45
CA ILE A 124 -3.84 5.46 -5.64
C ILE A 124 -5.01 4.96 -4.81
N LYS A 125 -5.45 3.73 -5.04
CA LYS A 125 -6.52 3.13 -4.24
C LYS A 125 -5.95 2.73 -2.88
N VAL A 126 -6.66 3.10 -1.83
CA VAL A 126 -6.41 2.67 -0.45
C VAL A 126 -7.55 1.74 -0.06
N LYS A 127 -7.22 0.61 0.56
CA LYS A 127 -8.19 -0.37 1.04
C LYS A 127 -7.74 -0.95 2.37
N GLU A 128 -8.58 -0.86 3.40
CA GLU A 128 -8.34 -1.53 4.69
C GLU A 128 -9.58 -2.27 5.15
N CYS A 129 -9.41 -3.52 5.60
CA CYS A 129 -10.52 -4.29 6.14
C CYS A 129 -10.88 -3.72 7.51
N ILE A 130 -12.14 -3.36 7.75
CA ILE A 130 -12.62 -2.81 9.03
C ILE A 130 -13.58 -3.75 9.78
N ALA A 131 -14.07 -4.78 9.10
CA ALA A 131 -14.75 -5.91 9.71
C ALA A 131 -14.45 -7.18 8.90
N GLU A 132 -13.95 -8.19 9.59
CA GLU A 132 -13.97 -9.56 9.10
C GLU A 132 -15.39 -10.09 9.32
N GLY A 133 -15.87 -10.95 8.43
CA GLY A 133 -17.19 -11.54 8.60
C GLY A 133 -17.33 -12.47 9.80
N TYR A 134 -18.45 -13.16 9.85
CA TYR A 134 -18.75 -14.09 10.97
C TYR A 134 -18.81 -15.55 10.55
N ASN A 135 -18.96 -15.81 9.26
CA ASN A 135 -19.00 -17.16 8.71
C ASN A 135 -17.71 -17.40 7.92
N GLY A 136 -16.92 -18.37 8.35
CA GLY A 136 -15.92 -18.96 7.48
C GLY A 136 -16.61 -19.52 6.23
N ASP A 137 -15.93 -19.46 5.11
CA ASP A 137 -16.30 -20.22 3.94
C ASP A 137 -16.48 -21.71 4.27
N GLU A 138 -17.38 -22.40 3.56
CA GLU A 138 -17.70 -23.82 3.80
C GLU A 138 -16.48 -24.75 3.63
N ASP A 139 -15.37 -24.27 3.05
CA ASP A 139 -14.13 -25.02 2.85
C ASP A 139 -13.10 -24.83 3.98
N GLY A 140 -13.39 -23.98 4.97
CA GLY A 140 -12.57 -23.80 6.18
C GLY A 140 -11.33 -22.93 5.97
N TYR A 141 -11.26 -22.12 4.91
CA TYR A 141 -10.15 -21.23 4.58
C TYR A 141 -10.47 -19.75 4.79
N GLY A 142 -10.82 -19.42 6.04
CA GLY A 142 -10.79 -18.05 6.52
C GLY A 142 -12.13 -17.34 6.40
N VAL A 143 -12.23 -16.27 7.18
CA VAL A 143 -13.44 -15.46 7.22
C VAL A 143 -13.28 -14.39 6.14
N GLU A 144 -14.19 -14.36 5.15
CA GLU A 144 -14.18 -13.30 4.16
C GLU A 144 -14.39 -11.93 4.85
N PRO A 145 -13.66 -10.90 4.43
CA PRO A 145 -13.84 -9.56 4.98
C PRO A 145 -15.18 -8.95 4.52
N ASP A 146 -16.12 -8.86 5.45
CA ASP A 146 -17.49 -8.33 5.26
C ASP A 146 -17.55 -6.81 5.12
N THR A 147 -16.51 -6.06 5.51
CA THR A 147 -16.54 -4.61 5.32
C THR A 147 -15.14 -4.02 5.14
N TRP A 148 -15.02 -3.17 4.13
CA TRP A 148 -13.81 -2.48 3.73
C TRP A 148 -13.96 -0.98 3.79
N MET A 149 -12.95 -0.30 4.32
CA MET A 149 -12.74 1.14 4.13
C MET A 149 -11.95 1.36 2.84
N ILE A 150 -12.49 2.14 1.90
CA ILE A 150 -11.91 2.37 0.58
C ILE A 150 -11.80 3.87 0.32
N GLY A 151 -10.65 4.32 -0.19
CA GLY A 151 -10.46 5.71 -0.61
C GLY A 151 -9.47 5.81 -1.76
N TYR A 152 -9.28 7.03 -2.29
CA TYR A 152 -8.34 7.30 -3.38
C TYR A 152 -7.46 8.49 -3.04
N LEU A 153 -6.14 8.30 -3.03
CA LEU A 153 -5.17 9.38 -2.84
C LEU A 153 -4.64 9.85 -4.20
N ASN A 154 -4.33 11.14 -4.32
CA ASN A 154 -3.54 11.65 -5.44
C ASN A 154 -2.03 11.43 -5.22
N LYS A 155 -1.18 11.92 -6.12
CA LYS A 155 0.27 11.76 -6.01
C LYS A 155 0.90 12.50 -4.85
N GLU A 156 0.25 13.54 -4.34
CA GLU A 156 0.65 14.27 -3.14
C GLU A 156 0.13 13.63 -1.84
N GLY A 157 -0.59 12.50 -1.92
CA GLY A 157 -1.09 11.78 -0.75
C GLY A 157 -2.35 12.39 -0.15
N VAL A 158 -2.99 13.30 -0.90
CA VAL A 158 -4.24 13.95 -0.52
C VAL A 158 -5.41 13.11 -0.95
N LEU A 159 -6.30 12.82 -0.01
CA LEU A 159 -7.54 12.10 -0.26
C LEU A 159 -8.43 12.87 -1.24
N GLN A 160 -8.88 12.15 -2.27
CA GLN A 160 -9.81 12.63 -3.28
C GLN A 160 -11.21 12.24 -2.86
N GLY A 161 -11.92 13.16 -2.18
CA GLY A 161 -13.24 12.89 -1.60
C GLY A 161 -13.13 12.38 -0.17
N SER A 162 -13.74 11.23 0.10
CA SER A 162 -13.79 10.60 1.43
C SER A 162 -13.50 9.10 1.34
N PHE A 163 -13.20 8.50 2.49
CA PHE A 163 -13.21 7.06 2.67
C PHE A 163 -14.65 6.57 2.79
N GLU A 164 -15.01 5.61 1.97
CA GLU A 164 -16.32 4.95 1.95
C GLU A 164 -16.20 3.55 2.55
N SER A 165 -17.24 3.11 3.26
CA SER A 165 -17.38 1.72 3.66
C SER A 165 -18.09 0.94 2.54
N SER A 166 -17.49 -0.15 2.09
CA SER A 166 -18.13 -1.14 1.22
C SER A 166 -18.26 -2.44 1.97
N GLU A 167 -19.49 -2.95 2.05
CA GLU A 167 -19.73 -4.37 2.31
C GLU A 167 -19.36 -5.19 1.05
#